data_AF-A0A523BIV9-F1
#
_entry.id   AF-A0A523BIV9-F1
#
_cell.length_a   1.000
_cell.length_b   1.000
_cell.length_c   1.000
_cell.angle_alpha   90.00
_cell.angle_beta   90.00
_cell.angle_gamma   90.00
#
_symmetry.space_group_name_H-M   'P 1'
#
loop_
_entity.id
_entity.type
_entity.pdbx_description
1 polymer ?
#
loop_
_entity_poly.entity_id
_entity_poly.type
_entity_poly.pdbx_seq_one_letter_code
_entity_poly.pdbx_strand_id
1 'polypeptide(L)'
;MTTSYVVNSGPCAHKTCVEAELVQDIIKLRITSTCPHIQKYAEKLKEISIKDISKPMSDNPAYSLARDLTVNCAVPCAVLYACWAEAGLISKNLLKQHPTVTIEYKE
;
A
#
# COMPACT_ATOMS: atom_id res chain seq x y z
N MET A 1 9.99 -12.83 5.73
CA MET A 1 8.59 -13.22 5.45
C MET A 1 7.98 -12.05 4.72
N THR A 2 7.40 -12.25 3.54
CA THR A 2 6.80 -11.18 2.73
C THR A 2 5.31 -11.01 3.10
N THR A 3 4.82 -9.78 3.16
CA THR A 3 3.39 -9.48 3.31
C THR A 3 2.84 -8.99 1.99
N SER A 4 1.67 -9.50 1.58
CA SER A 4 1.00 -9.12 0.34
C SER A 4 -0.44 -8.65 0.56
N TYR A 5 -0.87 -7.66 -0.22
CA TYR A 5 -2.22 -7.10 -0.23
C TYR A 5 -2.75 -7.04 -1.66
N VAL A 6 -4.03 -7.38 -1.85
CA VAL A 6 -4.73 -7.20 -3.12
C VAL A 6 -5.74 -6.06 -2.97
N VAL A 7 -5.63 -5.04 -3.83
CA VAL A 7 -6.54 -3.90 -3.88
C VAL A 7 -7.48 -4.06 -5.07
N ASN A 8 -8.77 -4.23 -4.77
CA ASN A 8 -9.85 -4.22 -5.75
C ASN A 8 -10.60 -2.90 -5.63
N SER A 9 -10.36 -1.98 -6.57
CA SER A 9 -11.09 -0.71 -6.62
C SER A 9 -12.25 -0.86 -7.62
N GLY A 10 -13.41 -1.31 -7.12
CA GLY A 10 -14.60 -1.59 -7.92
C GLY A 10 -14.92 -0.52 -8.98
N PRO A 11 -14.93 0.78 -8.64
CA PRO A 11 -15.22 1.84 -9.60
C PRO A 11 -14.20 2.02 -10.73
N CYS A 12 -12.91 1.72 -10.50
CA CYS A 12 -11.87 1.86 -11.53
C CYS A 12 -11.52 0.55 -12.24
N ALA A 13 -12.13 -0.58 -11.82
CA ALA A 13 -11.98 -1.91 -12.41
C ALA A 13 -10.54 -2.46 -12.55
N HIS A 14 -9.55 -1.81 -11.93
CA HIS A 14 -8.15 -2.27 -11.92
C HIS A 14 -7.85 -3.11 -10.69
N LYS A 15 -6.91 -4.04 -10.85
CA LYS A 15 -6.40 -4.91 -9.78
C LYS A 15 -4.95 -4.59 -9.51
N THR A 16 -4.59 -4.50 -8.23
CA THR A 16 -3.21 -4.26 -7.80
C THR A 16 -2.84 -5.25 -6.71
N CYS A 17 -1.67 -5.87 -6.83
CA CYS A 17 -0.99 -6.59 -5.75
C CYS A 17 0.16 -5.73 -5.21
N VAL A 18 0.22 -5.56 -3.91
CA VAL A 18 1.30 -4.87 -3.20
C VAL A 18 1.99 -5.86 -2.30
N GLU A 19 3.30 -6.01 -2.45
CA GLU A 19 4.14 -6.87 -1.63
C GLU A 19 5.19 -6.01 -0.91
N ALA A 20 5.39 -6.28 0.36
CA ALA A 20 6.36 -5.61 1.21
C ALA A 20 7.26 -6.64 1.91
N GLU A 21 8.54 -6.31 2.00
CA GLU A 21 9.55 -7.09 2.72
C GLU A 21 10.44 -6.16 3.53
N LEU A 22 10.47 -6.34 4.86
CA LEU A 22 11.41 -5.61 5.71
C LEU A 22 12.82 -6.22 5.63
N VAL A 23 13.80 -5.39 5.25
CA VAL A 23 15.22 -5.70 5.23
C VAL A 23 15.96 -4.67 6.09
N GLN A 24 16.37 -5.06 7.29
CA GLN A 24 16.92 -4.15 8.31
C GLN A 24 15.93 -3.01 8.64
N ASP A 25 16.25 -1.77 8.26
CA ASP A 25 15.41 -0.58 8.50
C ASP A 25 14.69 -0.07 7.23
N ILE A 26 14.82 -0.81 6.11
CA ILE A 26 14.24 -0.47 4.81
C ILE A 26 13.21 -1.52 4.43
N ILE A 27 12.04 -1.07 4.01
CA ILE A 27 10.97 -1.92 3.49
C ILE A 27 11.04 -1.86 1.96
N LYS A 28 11.34 -2.98 1.32
CA LYS A 28 11.30 -3.13 -0.13
C LYS A 28 9.86 -3.37 -0.57
N LEU A 29 9.45 -2.66 -1.62
CA LEU A 29 8.11 -2.71 -2.16
C LEU A 29 8.13 -3.26 -3.59
N ARG A 30 7.20 -4.18 -3.86
CA ARG A 30 6.89 -4.65 -5.20
C ARG A 30 5.40 -4.44 -5.44
N ILE A 31 5.07 -3.57 -6.39
CA ILE A 31 3.68 -3.24 -6.72
C ILE A 31 3.43 -3.68 -8.15
N THR A 32 2.48 -4.60 -8.33
CA THR A 32 2.07 -5.12 -9.65
C THR A 32 0.62 -4.72 -9.89
N SER A 33 0.32 -4.03 -11.00
CA SER A 33 -1.02 -3.49 -11.25
C SER A 33 -1.40 -3.54 -12.72
N THR A 34 -2.69 -3.69 -12.99
CA THR A 34 -3.27 -3.47 -14.33
C THR A 34 -3.53 -2.00 -14.65
N CYS A 35 -3.35 -1.08 -13.68
CA CYS A 35 -3.54 0.35 -13.88
C CYS A 35 -2.23 1.03 -14.34
N PRO A 36 -2.21 1.73 -15.50
CA PRO A 36 -1.00 2.41 -15.99
C PRO A 36 -0.47 3.50 -15.03
N HIS A 37 -1.36 4.19 -14.31
CA HIS A 37 -0.95 5.21 -13.33
C HIS A 37 -0.26 4.56 -12.13
N ILE A 38 -0.74 3.40 -11.68
CA ILE A 38 -0.12 2.66 -10.58
C ILE A 38 1.21 2.04 -10.99
N GLN A 39 1.37 1.62 -12.25
CA GLN A 39 2.66 1.16 -12.76
C GLN A 39 3.72 2.28 -12.67
N LYS A 40 3.39 3.50 -13.09
CA LYS A 40 4.30 4.67 -12.94
C LYS A 40 4.59 5.00 -11.48
N TYR A 41 3.60 4.86 -10.60
CA TYR A 41 3.78 5.04 -9.16
C TYR A 41 4.72 3.95 -8.57
N ALA A 42 4.56 2.70 -9.00
CA ALA A 42 5.40 1.58 -8.59
C ALA A 42 6.88 1.74 -9.00
N GLU A 43 7.14 2.37 -10.15
CA GLU A 43 8.50 2.70 -10.58
C GLU A 43 9.19 3.71 -9.66
N LYS A 44 8.41 4.65 -9.10
CA LYS A 44 8.90 5.70 -8.20
C LYS A 44 9.09 5.21 -6.77
N LEU A 45 8.21 4.34 -6.27
CA LEU A 45 8.21 3.85 -4.89
C LEU A 45 8.63 2.39 -4.80
N LYS A 46 9.95 2.16 -4.80
CA LYS A 46 10.56 0.83 -4.67
C LYS A 46 10.93 0.47 -3.24
N GLU A 47 11.15 1.47 -2.40
CA GLU A 47 11.56 1.29 -1.02
C GLU A 47 11.08 2.46 -0.16
N ILE A 48 10.92 2.18 1.13
CA ILE A 48 10.51 3.16 2.13
C ILE A 48 11.15 2.79 3.48
N SER A 49 11.61 3.76 4.26
CA SER A 49 12.21 3.46 5.58
C SER A 49 11.14 3.32 6.66
N ILE A 50 11.47 2.63 7.76
CA ILE A 50 10.59 2.56 8.95
C ILE A 50 10.29 3.97 9.52
N LYS A 51 11.19 4.94 9.35
CA LYS A 51 10.96 6.32 9.78
C LYS A 51 9.95 7.05 8.90
N ASP A 52 9.85 6.67 7.63
CA ASP A 52 8.96 7.33 6.68
C ASP A 52 7.51 6.89 6.86
N ILE A 53 7.26 5.62 7.22
CA ILE A 53 5.91 5.06 7.34
C ILE A 53 5.12 5.64 8.53
N SER A 54 5.78 6.36 9.44
CA SER A 54 5.16 7.07 10.57
C SER A 54 5.01 8.58 10.32
N LYS A 55 5.50 9.10 9.18
CA LYS A 55 5.36 10.51 8.83
C LYS A 55 3.90 10.87 8.50
N PRO A 56 3.50 12.13 8.73
CA PRO A 56 2.23 12.66 8.23
C PRO A 56 2.05 12.43 6.73
N MET A 57 0.80 12.29 6.25
CA MET A 57 0.52 12.01 4.83
C MET A 57 1.16 13.00 3.85
N SER A 58 1.33 14.28 4.24
CA SER A 58 1.97 15.31 3.42
C SER A 58 3.44 14.98 3.09
N ASP A 59 4.14 14.35 4.02
CA ASP A 59 5.58 14.08 3.94
C ASP A 59 5.89 12.59 3.75
N ASN A 60 4.86 11.74 3.76
CA ASN A 60 4.99 10.30 3.61
C ASN A 60 5.18 9.94 2.12
N PRO A 61 6.29 9.27 1.73
CA PRO A 61 6.57 8.88 0.35
C PRO A 61 5.45 8.09 -0.33
N ALA A 62 4.70 7.27 0.42
CA ALA A 62 3.56 6.52 -0.13
C ALA A 62 2.45 7.44 -0.67
N TYR A 63 2.31 8.64 -0.10
CA TYR A 63 1.31 9.62 -0.54
C TYR A 63 1.91 10.75 -1.37
N SER A 64 3.10 11.24 -1.04
CA SER A 64 3.73 12.34 -1.75
C SER A 64 4.15 11.97 -3.19
N LEU A 65 4.47 10.70 -3.45
CA LEU A 65 4.72 10.19 -4.81
C LEU A 65 3.44 9.80 -5.57
N ALA A 66 2.31 9.71 -4.87
CA ALA A 66 1.00 9.37 -5.40
C ALA A 66 0.18 10.60 -5.86
N ARG A 67 0.80 11.79 -5.95
CA ARG A 67 0.12 13.06 -6.29
C ARG A 67 -0.65 13.05 -7.62
N ASP A 68 -0.21 12.21 -8.58
CA ASP A 68 -0.84 12.08 -9.90
C ASP A 68 -2.00 11.05 -9.89
N LEU A 69 -2.28 10.42 -8.76
CA LEU A 69 -3.38 9.47 -8.59
C LEU A 69 -4.63 10.19 -8.09
N THR A 70 -5.80 9.66 -8.43
CA THR A 70 -7.05 10.12 -7.83
C THR A 70 -7.02 9.93 -6.32
N VAL A 71 -7.48 10.92 -5.55
CA VAL A 71 -7.45 10.92 -4.07
C VAL A 71 -8.13 9.70 -3.44
N ASN A 72 -9.12 9.12 -4.12
CA ASN A 72 -9.84 7.93 -3.68
C ASN A 72 -9.15 6.60 -4.03
N CYS A 73 -7.99 6.62 -4.67
CA CYS A 73 -7.26 5.41 -4.98
C CYS A 73 -6.80 4.75 -3.67
N ALA A 74 -7.21 3.51 -3.44
CA ALA A 74 -6.86 2.78 -2.22
C ALA A 74 -5.43 2.21 -2.22
N VAL A 75 -4.70 2.28 -3.35
CA VAL A 75 -3.37 1.68 -3.49
C VAL A 75 -2.33 2.32 -2.54
N PRO A 76 -2.18 3.66 -2.44
CA PRO A 76 -1.30 4.26 -1.45
C PRO A 76 -1.60 3.82 -0.01
N CYS A 77 -2.88 3.68 0.34
CA CYS A 77 -3.30 3.19 1.65
C CYS A 77 -2.85 1.74 1.87
N ALA A 78 -3.06 0.86 0.87
CA ALA A 78 -2.62 -0.53 0.93
C ALA A 78 -1.09 -0.67 1.04
N VAL A 79 -0.32 0.21 0.40
CA VAL A 79 1.13 0.28 0.56
C VAL A 79 1.51 0.54 2.01
N LEU A 80 0.88 1.51 2.68
CA LEU A 80 1.15 1.73 4.11
C LEU A 80 0.73 0.56 4.98
N TYR A 81 -0.43 -0.06 4.73
CA TYR A 81 -0.82 -1.28 5.45
C TYR A 81 0.22 -2.39 5.32
N ALA A 82 0.73 -2.61 4.10
CA ALA A 82 1.81 -3.59 3.86
C ALA A 82 3.07 -3.26 4.64
N CYS A 83 3.48 -1.99 4.64
CA CYS A 83 4.65 -1.54 5.38
C CYS A 83 4.47 -1.65 6.89
N TRP A 84 3.31 -1.25 7.42
CA TRP A 84 2.99 -1.34 8.84
C TRP A 84 2.90 -2.79 9.33
N ALA A 85 2.37 -3.70 8.51
CA ALA A 85 2.35 -5.11 8.81
C ALA A 85 3.77 -5.73 8.85
N GLU A 86 4.64 -5.35 7.92
CA GLU A 86 6.04 -5.76 7.91
C GLU A 86 6.85 -5.18 9.08
N ALA A 87 6.61 -3.91 9.43
CA ALA A 87 7.25 -3.24 10.56
C ALA A 87 6.71 -3.66 11.94
N GLY A 88 5.74 -4.58 11.99
CA GLY A 88 5.16 -5.08 13.25
C GLY A 88 4.20 -4.10 13.93
N LEU A 89 3.78 -3.04 13.25
CA LEU A 89 2.81 -2.05 13.75
C LEU A 89 1.35 -2.54 13.62
N ILE A 90 1.11 -3.51 12.73
CA ILE A 90 -0.16 -4.22 12.62
C ILE A 90 0.10 -5.71 12.77
N SER A 91 -0.68 -6.36 13.64
CA SER A 91 -0.59 -7.81 13.85
C SER A 91 -0.97 -8.58 12.58
N LYS A 92 -0.04 -9.39 12.05
CA LYS A 92 -0.32 -10.31 10.93
C LYS A 92 -1.39 -11.35 11.28
N ASN A 93 -1.54 -11.72 12.56
CA ASN A 93 -2.62 -12.61 12.98
C ASN A 93 -3.98 -11.93 12.90
N LEU A 94 -4.06 -10.64 13.26
CA LEU A 94 -5.27 -9.85 13.10
C LEU A 94 -5.64 -9.74 11.61
N LEU A 95 -4.66 -9.49 10.74
CA LEU A 95 -4.87 -9.42 9.29
C LEU A 95 -5.30 -10.76 8.68
N LYS A 96 -4.90 -11.90 9.24
CA LYS A 96 -5.42 -13.21 8.81
C LYS A 96 -6.89 -13.41 9.19
N GLN A 97 -7.31 -12.90 10.34
CA GLN A 97 -8.70 -12.99 10.82
C GLN A 97 -9.61 -11.96 10.13
N HIS A 98 -9.09 -10.77 9.88
CA HIS A 98 -9.78 -9.64 9.26
C HIS A 98 -8.95 -9.12 8.07
N PRO A 99 -9.00 -9.81 6.92
CA PRO A 99 -8.08 -9.58 5.80
C PRO A 99 -8.37 -8.35 4.94
N THR A 100 -9.47 -7.65 5.19
CA THR A 100 -9.98 -6.61 4.30
C THR A 100 -10.47 -5.40 5.07
N VAL A 101 -10.17 -4.22 4.53
CA VAL A 101 -10.81 -2.95 4.87
C VAL A 101 -11.56 -2.51 3.63
N THR A 102 -12.87 -2.30 3.75
CA THR A 102 -13.75 -1.99 2.62
C THR A 102 -14.58 -0.75 2.90
N ILE A 103 -14.81 0.06 1.86
CA ILE A 103 -15.82 1.11 1.85
C ILE A 103 -16.96 0.59 0.98
N GLU A 104 -18.13 0.41 1.58
CA GLU A 104 -19.30 -0.19 0.93
C GLU A 104 -20.35 0.90 0.65
N TYR A 105 -20.84 0.96 -0.59
CA TYR A 105 -22.02 1.75 -0.92
C TYR A 105 -23.26 1.01 -0.41
N LYS A 106 -24.10 1.70 0.35
CA LYS A 106 -25.41 1.20 0.80
C LYS A 106 -26.48 2.18 0.30
N GLU A 107 -27.54 1.62 -0.27
CA GLU A 107 -28.73 2.35 -0.69
C GLU A 107 -29.61 2.72 0.52
#